data_AF-A0A2G6GVX7-F1
#
_entry.id   AF-A0A2G6GVX7-F1
#
_cell.length_a   1.000
_cell.length_b   1.000
_cell.length_c   1.000
_cell.angle_alpha   90.00
_cell.angle_beta   90.00
_cell.angle_gamma   90.00
#
_symmetry.space_group_name_H-M   'P 1'
#
loop_
_entity.id
_entity.type
_entity.pdbx_description
1 polymer ?
#
loop_
_entity_poly.entity_id
_entity_poly.type
_entity_poly.pdbx_seq_one_letter_code
_entity_poly.pdbx_strand_id
1 'polypeptide(L)'
;MLIYLENEKKGKFWELRVYDAGWGALRTGDMGALGRSRSMWLHEEEDEAEKLAQQLAEKQKAKGFIEVTPPAPIAVQAPEPETLPSELLNDEQEALFTSALIARPDELQRKYWKRRFQQLLREKVYTKRSRLEYLGGPYVLAQEYETIASWDVPSMRKEV
;
A
#
# COMPACT_ATOMS: atom_id res chain seq x y z
N MET A 1 5.35 -15.87 7.86
CA MET A 1 6.84 -15.91 7.90
C MET A 1 7.49 -14.71 7.16
N LEU A 2 8.69 -14.25 7.57
CA LEU A 2 9.48 -13.22 6.87
C LEU A 2 10.94 -13.68 6.72
N ILE A 3 11.47 -13.67 5.50
CA ILE A 3 12.90 -13.86 5.21
C ILE A 3 13.44 -12.57 4.61
N TYR A 4 14.53 -12.04 5.18
CA TYR A 4 15.21 -10.86 4.68
C TYR A 4 16.69 -11.17 4.43
N LEU A 5 17.14 -10.91 3.21
CA LEU A 5 18.49 -11.19 2.76
C LEU A 5 19.13 -9.94 2.13
N GLU A 6 20.43 -9.75 2.36
CA GLU A 6 21.21 -8.65 1.79
C GLU A 6 22.45 -9.17 1.04
N ASN A 7 22.89 -8.40 0.06
CA ASN A 7 24.15 -8.62 -0.64
C ASN A 7 24.93 -7.30 -0.64
N GLU A 8 25.74 -7.10 0.39
CA GLU A 8 26.54 -5.87 0.57
C GLU A 8 27.41 -5.56 -0.64
N LYS A 9 28.03 -6.58 -1.24
CA LYS A 9 28.90 -6.41 -2.43
C LYS A 9 28.15 -5.84 -3.63
N LYS A 10 26.85 -6.11 -3.74
CA LYS A 10 25.99 -5.62 -4.82
C LYS A 10 25.12 -4.44 -4.38
N GLY A 11 25.11 -4.10 -3.09
CA GLY A 11 24.20 -3.11 -2.50
C GLY A 11 22.73 -3.47 -2.74
N LYS A 12 22.36 -4.76 -2.71
CA LYS A 12 20.99 -5.23 -3.00
C LYS A 12 20.36 -5.93 -1.81
N PHE A 13 19.04 -5.82 -1.67
CA PHE A 13 18.24 -6.62 -0.75
C PHE A 13 17.24 -7.51 -1.47
N TRP A 14 16.82 -8.56 -0.78
CA TRP A 14 15.80 -9.51 -1.19
C TRP A 14 14.96 -9.87 0.04
N GLU A 15 13.65 -9.70 -0.05
CA GLU A 15 12.72 -9.94 1.05
C GLU A 15 11.55 -10.79 0.55
N LEU A 16 11.23 -11.84 1.27
CA LEU A 16 10.06 -12.66 1.02
C LEU A 16 9.21 -12.75 2.29
N ARG A 17 7.98 -12.29 2.18
CA ARG A 17 6.96 -12.44 3.21
C ARG A 17 5.95 -13.49 2.78
N VAL A 18 5.67 -14.44 3.65
CA VAL A 18 4.58 -15.41 3.52
C VAL A 18 3.44 -14.96 4.45
N TYR A 19 2.25 -14.84 3.88
CA TYR A 19 1.01 -14.50 4.57
C TYR A 19 0.15 -15.76 4.77
N ASP A 20 -0.85 -15.63 5.64
CA ASP A 20 -1.89 -16.63 5.83
C ASP A 20 -2.57 -16.97 4.49
N ALA A 21 -2.99 -18.23 4.36
CA ALA A 21 -3.52 -18.79 3.12
C ALA A 21 -2.52 -18.83 1.94
N GLY A 22 -1.21 -18.89 2.22
CA GLY A 22 -0.24 -19.37 1.23
C GLY A 22 0.18 -18.39 0.13
N TRP A 23 -0.27 -17.14 0.24
CA TRP A 23 0.23 -16.04 -0.57
C TRP A 23 1.56 -15.53 -0.05
N GLY A 24 2.43 -15.08 -0.95
CA GLY A 24 3.68 -14.41 -0.62
C GLY A 24 3.82 -13.06 -1.31
N ALA A 25 4.55 -12.13 -0.70
CA ALA A 25 5.06 -10.92 -1.34
C ALA A 25 6.58 -10.99 -1.42
N LEU A 26 7.11 -10.87 -2.63
CA LEU A 26 8.52 -10.77 -2.90
C LEU A 26 8.90 -9.33 -3.19
N ARG A 27 9.86 -8.79 -2.43
CA ARG A 27 10.43 -7.45 -2.61
C ARG A 27 11.93 -7.53 -2.86
N THR A 28 12.42 -6.79 -3.85
CA THR A 28 13.84 -6.80 -4.25
C THR A 28 14.29 -5.42 -4.70
N GLY A 29 15.49 -4.97 -4.33
CA GLY A 29 15.94 -3.63 -4.69
C GLY A 29 17.35 -3.31 -4.22
N ASP A 30 17.73 -2.04 -4.37
CA ASP A 30 18.93 -1.49 -3.73
C ASP A 30 18.73 -1.38 -2.21
N MET A 31 19.77 -1.67 -1.43
CA MET A 31 19.74 -1.50 0.03
C MET A 31 19.43 -0.04 0.37
N GLY A 32 18.56 0.17 1.36
CA GLY A 32 18.03 1.51 1.70
C GLY A 32 17.00 2.06 0.72
N ALA A 33 16.74 1.37 -0.41
CA ALA A 33 15.64 1.68 -1.31
C ALA A 33 14.47 0.72 -1.09
N LEU A 34 13.34 1.00 -1.74
CA LEU A 34 12.12 0.20 -1.58
C LEU A 34 12.03 -0.98 -2.53
N GLY A 35 12.83 -0.93 -3.59
CA GLY A 35 12.85 -1.95 -4.61
C GLY A 35 11.53 -2.08 -5.38
N ARG A 36 11.34 -3.27 -5.94
CA ARG A 36 10.14 -3.70 -6.68
C ARG A 36 9.46 -4.77 -5.87
N SER A 37 8.13 -4.70 -5.76
CA SER A 37 7.30 -5.70 -5.10
C SER A 37 6.47 -6.47 -6.13
N ARG A 38 6.27 -7.76 -5.87
CA ARG A 38 5.26 -8.57 -6.56
C ARG A 38 4.63 -9.57 -5.59
N SER A 39 3.33 -9.75 -5.71
CA SER A 39 2.62 -10.85 -5.04
C SER A 39 2.78 -12.13 -5.84
N MET A 40 2.85 -13.26 -5.15
CA MET A 40 2.90 -14.59 -5.76
C MET A 40 2.15 -15.59 -4.91
N TRP A 41 1.50 -16.54 -5.57
CA TRP A 41 0.98 -17.73 -4.92
C TRP A 41 2.14 -18.69 -4.63
N LEU A 42 2.30 -19.17 -3.40
CA LEU A 42 3.35 -20.11 -3.03
C LEU A 42 2.79 -21.53 -2.97
N HIS A 43 1.82 -21.76 -2.09
CA HIS A 43 1.19 -23.06 -1.89
C HIS A 43 -0.15 -22.90 -1.16
N GLU A 44 -1.06 -23.87 -1.20
CA GLU A 44 -2.34 -23.80 -0.47
C GLU A 44 -2.15 -24.02 1.05
N GLU A 45 -1.32 -24.99 1.41
CA GLU A 45 -0.92 -25.27 2.80
C GLU A 45 0.23 -24.36 3.25
N GLU A 46 0.13 -23.83 4.47
CA GLU A 46 1.09 -22.89 5.04
C GLU A 46 2.49 -23.50 5.21
N ASP A 47 2.59 -24.70 5.78
CA ASP A 47 3.87 -25.40 5.98
C ASP A 47 4.64 -25.60 4.67
N GLU A 48 3.93 -25.93 3.60
CA GLU A 48 4.52 -26.11 2.27
C GLU A 48 4.90 -24.76 1.62
N ALA A 49 4.11 -23.70 1.87
CA ALA A 49 4.46 -22.34 1.46
C ALA A 49 5.76 -21.86 2.14
N GLU A 50 5.94 -22.16 3.43
CA GLU A 50 7.15 -21.86 4.19
C GLU A 50 8.36 -22.65 3.68
N LYS A 51 8.21 -23.95 3.42
CA LYS A 51 9.28 -24.78 2.80
C LYS A 51 9.70 -24.22 1.44
N LEU A 52 8.74 -23.85 0.59
CA LEU A 52 9.03 -23.25 -0.71
C LEU A 52 9.74 -21.89 -0.56
N ALA A 53 9.30 -21.07 0.39
CA ALA A 53 9.96 -19.80 0.70
C ALA A 53 11.41 -20.01 1.15
N GLN A 54 11.68 -21.01 1.98
CA GLN A 54 13.04 -21.35 2.39
C GLN A 54 13.89 -21.82 1.21
N GLN A 55 13.36 -22.67 0.31
CA GLN A 55 14.06 -23.08 -0.90
C GLN A 55 14.41 -21.91 -1.81
N LEU A 56 13.52 -20.91 -1.91
CA LEU A 56 13.80 -19.68 -2.65
C LEU A 56 14.90 -18.86 -2.00
N ALA A 57 14.92 -18.79 -0.66
CA ALA A 57 15.98 -18.11 0.08
C ALA A 57 17.34 -18.79 -0.11
N GLU A 58 17.42 -20.12 -0.02
CA GLU A 58 18.67 -20.86 -0.25
C GLU A 58 19.24 -20.63 -1.65
N LYS A 59 18.37 -20.52 -2.68
CA LYS A 59 18.78 -20.14 -4.04
C LYS A 59 19.38 -18.73 -4.11
N GLN A 60 18.94 -17.80 -3.26
CA GLN A 60 19.54 -16.46 -3.20
C GLN A 60 20.82 -16.45 -2.36
N LYS A 61 20.89 -17.24 -1.28
CA LYS A 61 22.12 -17.44 -0.50
C LYS A 61 23.27 -17.95 -1.38
N ALA A 62 22.98 -18.90 -2.27
CA ALA A 62 23.92 -19.38 -3.29
C ALA A 62 24.44 -18.27 -4.25
N LYS A 63 23.72 -17.15 -4.38
CA LYS A 63 24.13 -15.97 -5.18
C LYS A 63 24.89 -14.92 -4.37
N GLY A 64 25.26 -15.24 -3.14
CA GLY A 64 26.00 -14.39 -2.22
C GLY A 64 25.13 -13.43 -1.41
N PHE A 65 23.82 -13.69 -1.29
CA PHE A 65 23.00 -13.01 -0.30
C PHE A 65 23.20 -13.66 1.08
N ILE A 66 23.12 -12.86 2.14
CA ILE A 66 23.21 -13.31 3.53
C ILE A 66 21.92 -12.94 4.26
N GLU A 67 21.49 -13.81 5.16
CA GLU A 67 20.32 -13.55 5.98
C GLU A 67 20.70 -12.61 7.12
N VAL A 68 19.97 -11.51 7.22
CA VAL A 68 20.21 -10.47 8.23
C VAL A 68 18.88 -10.07 8.87
N THR A 69 18.94 -9.51 10.07
CA THR A 69 17.75 -8.96 10.70
C THR A 69 17.20 -7.83 9.82
N PRO A 70 15.91 -7.87 9.42
CA PRO A 70 15.34 -6.80 8.62
C PRO A 70 15.48 -5.47 9.34
N PRO A 71 15.73 -4.37 8.61
CA PRO A 71 15.80 -3.04 9.22
C PRO A 71 14.49 -2.77 9.97
N ALA A 72 14.60 -2.12 11.13
CA ALA A 72 13.44 -1.77 11.92
C ALA A 72 12.44 -0.97 11.07
N PRO A 73 11.12 -1.17 11.26
CA PRO A 73 10.12 -0.31 10.65
C PRO A 73 10.48 1.14 10.94
N ILE A 74 10.35 2.01 9.93
CA ILE A 74 10.50 3.44 10.14
C ILE A 74 9.49 3.83 11.23
N ALA A 75 9.98 4.45 12.31
CA ALA A 75 9.12 4.92 13.37
C ALA A 75 8.11 5.90 12.76
N VAL A 76 6.84 5.52 12.75
CA VAL A 76 5.76 6.35 12.25
C VAL A 76 5.47 7.38 13.32
N GLN A 77 5.61 8.66 12.98
CA GLN A 77 5.23 9.74 13.88
C GLN A 77 3.81 10.14 13.52
N ALA A 78 2.89 10.14 14.48
CA ALA A 78 1.58 10.74 14.26
C ALA A 78 1.82 12.22 13.92
N PRO A 79 1.51 12.66 12.68
CA PRO A 79 1.68 14.06 12.32
C PRO A 79 0.70 14.92 13.11
N GLU A 80 1.03 16.20 13.28
CA GLU A 80 0.07 17.15 13.85
C GLU A 80 -1.18 17.21 12.97
N PRO A 81 -2.38 17.27 13.56
CA PRO A 81 -3.62 17.34 12.79
C PRO A 81 -3.60 18.51 11.82
N GLU A 82 -3.68 18.21 10.52
CA GLU A 82 -3.81 19.23 9.48
C GLU A 82 -5.29 19.55 9.28
N THR A 83 -5.65 20.83 9.43
CA THR A 83 -6.99 21.31 9.08
C THR A 83 -7.06 21.56 7.59
N LEU A 84 -7.83 20.74 6.88
CA LEU A 84 -8.01 20.94 5.45
C LEU A 84 -8.95 22.14 5.19
N PRO A 85 -8.58 23.08 4.30
CA PRO A 85 -9.50 24.10 3.84
C PRO A 85 -10.61 23.41 3.04
N SER A 86 -11.80 23.28 3.62
CA SER A 86 -12.95 22.73 2.91
C SER A 86 -14.11 23.72 2.89
N GLU A 87 -14.63 23.98 1.70
CA GLU A 87 -15.99 24.48 1.55
C GLU A 87 -16.96 23.34 1.86
N LEU A 88 -18.06 23.65 2.54
CA LEU A 88 -19.14 22.68 2.73
C LEU A 88 -19.62 22.20 1.36
N LEU A 89 -19.85 20.89 1.24
CA LEU A 89 -20.55 20.34 0.08
C LEU A 89 -21.92 21.03 -0.03
N ASN A 90 -22.33 21.37 -1.24
CA ASN A 90 -23.69 21.83 -1.46
C ASN A 90 -24.68 20.65 -1.40
N ASP A 91 -25.97 20.93 -1.28
CA ASP A 91 -27.02 19.91 -1.11
C ASP A 91 -27.01 18.84 -2.21
N GLU A 92 -26.69 19.22 -3.47
CA GLU A 92 -26.58 18.29 -4.59
C GLU A 92 -25.39 17.34 -4.45
N GLN A 93 -24.29 17.80 -3.85
CA GLN A 93 -23.09 17.02 -3.60
C GLN A 93 -23.24 16.15 -2.35
N GLU A 94 -23.82 16.65 -1.26
CA GLU A 94 -24.08 15.90 -0.03
C GLU A 94 -25.03 14.73 -0.31
N ALA A 95 -26.05 14.94 -1.15
CA ALA A 95 -26.99 13.89 -1.56
C ALA A 95 -26.34 12.69 -2.25
N LEU A 96 -25.12 12.84 -2.80
CA LEU A 96 -24.37 11.73 -3.41
C LEU A 96 -23.71 10.81 -2.37
N PHE A 97 -23.49 11.29 -1.13
CA PHE A 97 -22.75 10.59 -0.09
C PHE A 97 -23.65 10.05 1.04
N THR A 98 -24.87 9.62 0.71
CA THR A 98 -25.75 8.99 1.69
C THR A 98 -25.40 7.52 1.93
N SER A 99 -25.60 7.03 3.16
CA SER A 99 -25.34 5.62 3.52
C SER A 99 -26.03 4.63 2.56
N ALA A 100 -27.25 4.94 2.11
CA ALA A 100 -27.98 4.14 1.13
C ALA A 100 -27.28 4.04 -0.23
N LEU A 101 -26.66 5.13 -0.71
CA LEU A 101 -25.95 5.16 -1.98
C LEU A 101 -24.56 4.52 -1.90
N ILE A 102 -23.91 4.57 -0.73
CA ILE A 102 -22.54 4.08 -0.55
C ILE A 102 -22.52 2.58 -0.18
N ALA A 103 -23.44 2.13 0.68
CA ALA A 103 -23.39 0.77 1.22
C ALA A 103 -23.73 -0.30 0.16
N ARG A 104 -24.67 -0.01 -0.76
CA ARG A 104 -25.09 -0.94 -1.82
C ARG A 104 -25.50 -0.20 -3.11
N PRO A 105 -24.54 0.35 -3.87
CA PRO A 105 -24.86 1.12 -5.06
C PRO A 105 -25.44 0.22 -6.16
N ASP A 106 -26.48 0.73 -6.83
CA ASP A 106 -27.04 0.12 -8.04
C ASP A 106 -26.09 0.27 -9.25
N GLU A 107 -26.43 -0.33 -10.39
CA GLU A 107 -25.56 -0.33 -11.57
C GLU A 107 -25.31 1.09 -12.13
N LEU A 108 -26.32 1.97 -12.08
CA LEU A 108 -26.22 3.32 -12.58
C LEU A 108 -25.31 4.17 -11.69
N GLN A 109 -25.47 4.04 -10.37
CA GLN A 109 -24.64 4.70 -9.36
C GLN A 109 -23.18 4.23 -9.45
N ARG A 110 -22.93 2.93 -9.64
CA ARG A 110 -21.57 2.41 -9.89
C ARG A 110 -20.94 3.01 -11.14
N LYS A 111 -21.68 3.10 -12.24
CA LYS A 111 -21.20 3.71 -13.50
C LYS A 111 -20.90 5.20 -13.31
N TYR A 112 -21.77 5.92 -12.60
CA TYR A 112 -21.58 7.33 -12.27
C TYR A 112 -20.29 7.55 -11.48
N TRP A 113 -20.13 6.84 -10.34
CA TRP A 113 -18.95 6.96 -9.49
C TRP A 113 -17.67 6.54 -10.20
N LYS A 114 -17.70 5.44 -10.97
CA LYS A 114 -16.56 5.02 -11.79
C LYS A 114 -16.12 6.11 -12.74
N ARG A 115 -17.05 6.78 -13.42
CA ARG A 115 -16.75 7.87 -14.36
C ARG A 115 -16.21 9.10 -13.64
N ARG A 116 -16.83 9.51 -12.52
CA ARG A 116 -16.39 10.65 -11.70
C ARG A 116 -14.99 10.44 -11.13
N PHE A 117 -14.72 9.26 -10.60
CA PHE A 117 -13.41 8.89 -10.09
C PHE A 117 -12.35 8.89 -11.19
N GLN A 118 -12.64 8.31 -12.36
CA GLN A 118 -11.74 8.36 -13.51
C GLN A 118 -11.44 9.79 -13.97
N GLN A 119 -12.43 10.68 -13.94
CA GLN A 119 -12.25 12.09 -14.26
C GLN A 119 -11.37 12.79 -13.21
N LEU A 120 -11.65 12.60 -11.91
CA LEU A 120 -10.85 13.13 -10.81
C LEU A 120 -9.39 12.69 -10.93
N LEU A 121 -9.16 11.40 -11.17
CA LEU A 121 -7.81 10.87 -11.40
C LEU A 121 -7.16 11.56 -12.61
N ARG A 122 -7.89 11.81 -13.69
CA ARG A 122 -7.36 12.55 -14.87
C ARG A 122 -6.97 13.98 -14.55
N GLU A 123 -7.77 14.68 -13.76
CA GLU A 123 -7.59 16.10 -13.48
C GLU A 123 -6.57 16.36 -12.37
N LYS A 124 -6.54 15.51 -11.34
CA LYS A 124 -5.76 15.71 -10.13
C LYS A 124 -4.51 14.83 -10.05
N VAL A 125 -4.55 13.65 -10.66
CA VAL A 125 -3.47 12.65 -10.58
C VAL A 125 -2.71 12.52 -11.91
N TYR A 126 -3.39 12.68 -13.07
CA TYR A 126 -2.80 12.44 -14.39
C TYR A 126 -2.39 13.73 -15.14
N THR A 127 -1.79 14.70 -14.45
CA THR A 127 -1.08 15.82 -15.09
C THR A 127 0.24 15.35 -15.74
N LYS A 128 0.11 14.74 -16.92
CA LYS A 128 1.06 14.57 -18.06
C LYS A 128 2.57 14.31 -17.85
N ARG A 129 3.16 14.18 -16.64
CA ARG A 129 4.59 13.85 -16.47
C ARG A 129 4.92 12.77 -15.44
N SER A 130 4.14 12.59 -14.38
CA SER A 130 4.47 11.67 -13.27
C SER A 130 3.68 10.35 -13.33
N ARG A 131 3.61 9.71 -14.50
CA ARG A 131 2.74 8.53 -14.71
C ARG A 131 3.15 7.27 -13.92
N LEU A 132 4.20 7.31 -13.11
CA LEU A 132 4.73 6.17 -12.36
C LEU A 132 5.47 6.60 -11.08
N GLU A 133 5.07 7.70 -10.44
CA GLU A 133 5.63 8.04 -9.14
C GLU A 133 4.88 7.27 -8.05
N TYR A 134 5.57 6.25 -7.55
CA TYR A 134 5.55 5.85 -6.15
C TYR A 134 4.18 5.60 -5.51
N LEU A 135 3.74 4.33 -5.49
CA LEU A 135 2.91 3.84 -4.38
C LEU A 135 3.86 3.09 -3.46
N GLY A 136 4.17 3.68 -2.31
CA GLY A 136 5.09 3.12 -1.35
C GLY A 136 4.73 1.69 -0.97
N GLY A 137 5.72 0.91 -0.54
CA GLY A 137 5.42 -0.32 0.17
C GLY A 137 4.60 -0.02 1.43
N PRO A 138 3.93 -1.02 2.05
CA PRO A 138 3.07 -0.81 3.22
C PRO A 138 3.72 0.03 4.34
N TYR A 139 5.04 -0.06 4.49
CA TYR A 139 5.83 0.69 5.47
C TYR A 139 5.99 2.19 5.19
N VAL A 140 5.96 2.61 3.92
CA VAL A 140 6.02 4.04 3.58
C VAL A 140 4.64 4.64 3.52
N LEU A 141 3.65 3.84 3.11
CA LEU A 141 2.26 4.25 3.23
C LEU A 141 1.83 4.39 4.69
N ALA A 142 2.50 3.74 5.65
CA ALA A 142 2.14 3.87 7.07
C ALA A 142 2.13 5.33 7.54
N GLN A 143 3.16 6.12 7.18
CA GLN A 143 3.20 7.54 7.51
C GLN A 143 2.13 8.32 6.74
N GLU A 144 1.88 7.99 5.47
CA GLU A 144 0.81 8.64 4.69
C GLU A 144 -0.58 8.31 5.25
N TYR A 145 -0.79 7.10 5.76
CA TYR A 145 -2.03 6.68 6.42
C TYR A 145 -2.24 7.43 7.72
N GLU A 146 -1.21 7.57 8.56
CA GLU A 146 -1.29 8.38 9.78
C GLU A 146 -1.53 9.86 9.44
N THR A 147 -0.90 10.39 8.37
CA THR A 147 -1.17 11.73 7.87
C THR A 147 -2.63 11.91 7.46
N ILE A 148 -3.17 11.00 6.63
CA ILE A 148 -4.56 11.06 6.20
C ILE A 148 -5.52 10.90 7.39
N ALA A 149 -5.21 10.01 8.34
CA ALA A 149 -6.02 9.79 9.53
C ALA A 149 -6.00 11.00 10.50
N SER A 150 -4.92 11.78 10.49
CA SER A 150 -4.79 12.99 11.29
C SER A 150 -5.55 14.20 10.72
N TRP A 151 -5.99 14.13 9.46
CA TRP A 151 -6.73 15.23 8.83
C TRP A 151 -8.04 15.50 9.56
N ASP A 152 -8.21 16.71 10.05
CA ASP A 152 -9.48 17.19 10.59
C ASP A 152 -10.14 18.12 9.57
N VAL A 153 -11.44 17.90 9.39
CA VAL A 153 -12.28 18.72 8.53
C VAL A 153 -13.34 19.34 9.45
N PRO A 154 -13.14 20.57 9.95
CA PRO A 154 -13.97 21.16 10.99
C PRO A 154 -15.45 21.25 10.62
N SER A 155 -15.73 21.37 9.32
CA SER A 155 -17.07 21.46 8.75
C SER A 155 -17.68 20.09 8.39
N MET A 156 -16.97 18.98 8.58
CA MET A 156 -17.50 17.64 8.35
C MET A 156 -18.44 17.24 9.48
N ARG A 157 -19.72 16.99 9.16
CA ARG A 157 -20.67 16.42 10.12
C ARG A 157 -20.20 15.01 10.49
N LYS A 158 -19.87 14.80 11.77
CA LYS A 158 -19.53 13.50 12.32
C LYS A 158 -20.83 12.85 12.79
N GLU A 159 -21.25 11.78 12.13
CA GLU A 159 -22.36 10.93 12.61
C GLU A 159 -21.81 10.12 13.79
N VAL A 160 -22.47 10.20 14.96
CA VAL A 160 -22.12 9.44 16.18
C VAL A 160 -22.94 8.16 16.23
#